data_AF-A0A3B3VJU5-F1
#
_entry.id   AF-A0A3B3VJU5-F1
#
_cell.length_a   1.000
_cell.length_b   1.000
_cell.length_c   1.000
_cell.angle_alpha   90.00
_cell.angle_beta   90.00
_cell.angle_gamma   90.00
#
_symmetry.space_group_name_H-M   'P 1'
#
loop_
_entity.id
_entity.type
_entity.pdbx_description
1 polymer ?
#
loop_
_entity_poly.entity_id
_entity_poly.type
_entity_poly.pdbx_seq_one_letter_code
_entity_poly.pdbx_strand_id
1 'polypeptide(L)'
;MDSFDNLSASEKAEASELQKMIAIEQQKAQFQAQVHSFTDVCWDKCVDSPGSKLDYRTETCLQNCVERFIDTTLTITNRFTQMVQKGTH
;
A
#
# COMPACT_ATOMS: atom_id res chain seq x y z
N MET A 1 -2.38 -18.87 23.82
CA MET A 1 -1.51 -17.79 23.30
C MET A 1 -0.53 -17.46 24.42
N ASP A 2 0.30 -18.44 24.84
CA ASP A 2 0.93 -18.41 26.18
C ASP A 2 2.40 -18.87 26.17
N SER A 3 3.08 -18.79 25.01
CA SER A 3 4.47 -19.26 24.89
C SER A 3 5.53 -18.19 25.22
N PHE A 4 5.12 -16.96 25.53
CA PHE A 4 6.04 -15.83 25.77
C PHE A 4 6.33 -15.54 27.25
N ASP A 5 5.59 -16.15 28.19
CA ASP A 5 5.73 -15.81 29.62
C ASP A 5 7.01 -16.37 30.26
N ASN A 6 7.57 -17.45 29.72
CA ASN A 6 8.75 -18.13 30.27
C ASN A 6 10.09 -17.65 29.67
N LEU A 7 10.09 -16.54 28.93
CA LEU A 7 11.31 -15.94 28.34
C LEU A 7 12.02 -15.04 29.36
N SER A 8 13.35 -15.06 29.35
CA SER A 8 14.17 -14.10 30.09
C SER A 8 13.92 -12.67 29.59
N ALA A 9 14.24 -11.68 30.43
CA ALA A 9 14.07 -10.27 30.08
C ALA A 9 14.83 -9.88 28.79
N SER A 10 15.98 -10.53 28.53
CA SER A 10 16.76 -10.34 27.30
C SER A 10 16.01 -10.86 26.07
N GLU A 11 15.48 -12.07 26.13
CA GLU A 11 14.74 -12.67 25.01
C GLU A 11 13.43 -11.92 24.71
N LYS A 12 12.76 -11.36 25.73
CA LYS A 12 11.59 -10.49 25.54
C LYS A 12 11.96 -9.19 24.81
N ALA A 13 13.13 -8.62 25.12
CA ALA A 13 13.63 -7.42 24.44
C ALA A 13 14.00 -7.71 22.97
N GLU A 14 14.66 -8.83 22.70
CA GLU A 14 14.99 -9.26 21.33
C GLU A 14 13.73 -9.59 20.52
N ALA A 15 12.75 -10.27 21.10
CA ALA A 15 11.47 -10.56 20.45
C ALA A 15 10.70 -9.28 20.09
N SER A 16 10.70 -8.29 20.99
CA SER A 16 10.09 -6.98 20.73
C SER A 16 10.77 -6.26 19.58
N GLU A 17 12.11 -6.29 19.51
CA GLU A 17 12.85 -5.68 18.42
C GLU A 17 12.61 -6.40 17.08
N LEU A 18 12.60 -7.73 17.08
CA LEU A 18 12.25 -8.51 15.90
C LEU A 18 10.83 -8.20 15.42
N GLN A 19 9.87 -8.06 16.33
CA GLN A 19 8.49 -7.72 15.97
C GLN A 19 8.41 -6.33 15.30
N LYS A 20 9.20 -5.35 15.74
CA LYS A 20 9.29 -4.04 15.07
C LYS A 20 9.89 -4.17 13.66
N MET A 21 10.97 -4.93 13.51
CA MET A 21 11.58 -5.16 12.20
C MET A 21 10.60 -5.82 11.24
N ILE A 22 9.86 -6.85 11.71
CA ILE A 22 8.82 -7.51 10.90
C ILE A 22 7.74 -6.51 10.49
N ALA A 23 7.28 -5.65 11.40
CA ALA A 23 6.26 -4.65 11.08
C ALA A 23 6.73 -3.65 10.00
N ILE A 24 7.99 -3.21 10.07
CA ILE A 24 8.59 -2.32 9.05
C ILE A 24 8.68 -3.02 7.69
N GLU A 25 9.18 -4.25 7.66
CA GLU A 25 9.29 -5.01 6.40
C GLU A 25 7.92 -5.33 5.81
N GLN A 26 6.91 -5.61 6.64
CA GLN A 26 5.53 -5.77 6.19
C GLN A 26 4.97 -4.50 5.55
N GLN A 27 5.18 -3.33 6.17
CA GLN A 27 4.76 -2.05 5.60
C GLN A 27 5.44 -1.77 4.26
N LYS A 28 6.75 -2.06 4.17
CA LYS A 28 7.51 -1.94 2.92
C LYS A 28 6.97 -2.88 1.85
N ALA A 29 6.70 -4.14 2.17
CA ALA A 29 6.15 -5.11 1.24
C ALA A 29 4.77 -4.67 0.72
N GLN A 30 3.90 -4.16 1.60
CA GLN A 30 2.59 -3.62 1.22
C GLN A 30 2.72 -2.43 0.28
N PHE A 31 3.65 -1.49 0.57
CA PHE A 31 3.92 -0.36 -0.30
C PHE A 31 4.41 -0.81 -1.68
N GLN A 32 5.35 -1.76 -1.74
CA GLN A 32 5.85 -2.30 -3.01
C GLN A 32 4.73 -2.98 -3.82
N ALA A 33 3.86 -3.76 -3.17
CA ALA A 33 2.70 -4.35 -3.82
C ALA A 33 1.77 -3.28 -4.43
N GLN A 34 1.58 -2.16 -3.73
CA GLN A 34 0.78 -1.04 -4.23
C GLN A 34 1.43 -0.35 -5.43
N VAL A 35 2.77 -0.16 -5.40
CA VAL A 35 3.54 0.37 -6.54
C VAL A 35 3.41 -0.54 -7.76
N HIS A 36 3.50 -1.86 -7.58
CA HIS A 36 3.29 -2.82 -8.67
C HIS A 36 1.86 -2.73 -9.23
N SER A 37 0.85 -2.69 -8.36
CA SER A 37 -0.54 -2.55 -8.81
C SER A 37 -0.78 -1.25 -9.60
N PHE A 38 -0.20 -0.13 -9.17
CA PHE A 38 -0.26 1.12 -9.93
C PHE A 38 0.47 1.04 -11.25
N THR A 39 1.63 0.38 -11.26
CA THR A 39 2.40 0.17 -12.50
C THR A 39 1.57 -0.60 -13.50
N ASP A 40 0.98 -1.73 -13.12
CA ASP A 40 0.17 -2.54 -14.03
C ASP A 40 -1.02 -1.74 -14.60
N VAL A 41 -1.81 -1.11 -13.73
CA VAL A 41 -3.02 -0.37 -14.14
C VAL A 41 -2.68 0.86 -14.99
N CYS A 42 -1.67 1.63 -14.60
CA CYS A 42 -1.34 2.88 -15.28
C CYS A 42 -0.51 2.64 -16.54
N TRP A 43 0.26 1.55 -16.61
CA TRP A 43 0.94 1.13 -17.82
C TRP A 43 -0.07 0.87 -18.94
N ASP A 44 -1.06 0.02 -18.68
CA ASP A 44 -2.11 -0.31 -19.66
C ASP A 44 -2.95 0.89 -20.11
N LYS A 45 -3.04 1.94 -19.28
CA LYS A 45 -3.83 3.15 -19.56
C LYS A 45 -3.06 4.24 -20.29
N CYS A 46 -1.75 4.36 -20.02
CA CYS A 46 -0.97 5.53 -20.42
C CYS A 46 0.14 5.22 -21.41
N VAL A 47 0.55 3.96 -21.55
CA VAL A 47 1.71 3.57 -22.37
C VAL A 47 1.24 2.74 -23.57
N ASP A 48 0.94 3.43 -24.68
CA ASP A 48 0.52 2.77 -25.93
C ASP A 48 1.69 2.08 -26.66
N SER A 49 2.87 2.70 -26.67
CA SER A 49 4.05 2.19 -27.37
C SER A 49 5.32 2.55 -26.61
N PRO A 50 6.09 1.56 -26.15
CA PRO A 50 7.30 1.82 -25.37
C PRO A 50 8.38 2.43 -26.27
N GLY A 51 8.88 3.60 -25.87
CA GLY A 51 10.03 4.28 -26.46
C GLY A 51 11.28 4.16 -25.59
N SER A 52 12.41 4.70 -26.07
CA SER A 52 13.65 4.79 -25.27
C SER A 52 13.57 5.77 -24.11
N LYS A 53 12.55 6.62 -24.10
CA LYS A 53 12.21 7.56 -23.02
C LYS A 53 10.70 7.77 -23.00
N LEU A 54 10.17 8.14 -21.85
CA LEU A 54 8.81 8.62 -21.74
C LEU A 54 8.73 10.01 -22.36
N ASP A 55 7.69 10.26 -23.15
CA ASP A 55 7.39 11.61 -23.60
C ASP A 55 6.58 12.35 -22.52
N TYR A 56 6.53 13.68 -22.64
CA TYR A 56 5.85 14.54 -21.68
C TYR A 56 4.38 14.14 -21.46
N ARG A 57 3.69 13.67 -22.52
CA ARG A 57 2.30 13.24 -22.44
C ARG A 57 2.17 11.98 -21.60
N THR A 58 3.05 11.01 -21.80
CA THR A 58 3.08 9.74 -21.07
C THR A 58 3.42 9.98 -19.60
N GLU A 59 4.43 10.81 -19.31
CA GLU A 59 4.79 11.20 -17.93
C GLU A 59 3.61 11.86 -17.21
N THR A 60 2.97 12.83 -17.86
CA THR A 60 1.79 13.52 -17.31
C THR A 60 0.62 12.55 -17.10
N CYS A 61 0.40 11.62 -18.02
CA CYS A 61 -0.65 10.60 -17.88
C CYS A 61 -0.38 9.69 -16.68
N LEU A 62 0.83 9.17 -16.53
CA LEU A 62 1.22 8.29 -15.42
C LEU A 62 1.04 8.98 -14.07
N GLN A 63 1.50 10.23 -13.93
CA GLN A 63 1.31 11.01 -12.70
C GLN A 63 -0.18 11.16 -12.37
N ASN A 64 -0.98 11.62 -13.33
CA ASN A 64 -2.41 11.78 -13.14
C ASN A 64 -3.11 10.44 -12.84
N CYS A 65 -2.72 9.35 -13.50
CA CYS A 65 -3.32 8.04 -13.30
C CYS A 65 -3.17 7.58 -11.85
N VAL A 66 -1.95 7.66 -11.28
CA VAL A 66 -1.70 7.28 -9.90
C VAL A 66 -2.46 8.18 -8.92
N GLU A 67 -2.38 9.51 -9.10
CA GLU A 67 -3.11 10.46 -8.25
C GLU A 67 -4.63 10.22 -8.28
N ARG A 68 -5.22 10.05 -9.46
CA ARG A 68 -6.66 9.79 -9.61
C ARG A 68 -7.05 8.45 -9.02
N PHE A 69 -6.22 7.42 -9.13
CA PHE A 69 -6.49 6.11 -8.53
C PHE A 69 -6.57 6.21 -7.00
N ILE A 70 -5.59 6.89 -6.38
CA ILE A 70 -5.55 7.10 -4.92
C ILE A 70 -6.77 7.90 -4.47
N ASP A 71 -7.05 9.04 -5.11
CA ASP A 71 -8.20 9.90 -4.77
C ASP A 71 -9.53 9.15 -4.85
N THR A 72 -9.71 8.37 -5.93
CA THR A 72 -10.93 7.60 -6.16
C THR A 72 -11.08 6.48 -5.13
N THR A 73 -9.99 5.76 -4.85
CA THR A 73 -9.99 4.67 -3.85
C THR A 73 -10.33 5.20 -2.46
N LEU A 74 -9.73 6.32 -2.06
CA LEU A 74 -10.03 6.96 -0.77
C LEU A 74 -11.48 7.43 -0.70
N THR A 75 -11.98 8.06 -1.77
CA THR A 75 -13.37 8.52 -1.85
C THR A 75 -14.36 7.37 -1.69
N ILE A 76 -14.15 6.27 -2.41
CA ILE A 76 -15.01 5.07 -2.34
C ILE A 76 -14.94 4.45 -0.95
N THR A 77 -13.74 4.26 -0.40
CA THR A 77 -13.52 3.62 0.91
C THR A 77 -14.16 4.43 2.04
N ASN A 78 -14.00 5.75 2.01
CA ASN A 78 -14.61 6.65 3.00
C ASN A 78 -16.13 6.60 2.94
N ARG A 79 -16.71 6.63 1.72
CA ARG A 79 -18.15 6.52 1.54
C ARG A 79 -18.68 5.19 2.05
N PHE A 80 -18.00 4.09 1.75
CA PHE A 80 -18.38 2.76 2.21
C PHE A 80 -18.33 2.67 3.74
N THR A 81 -17.26 3.18 4.36
CA THR A 81 -17.11 3.24 5.82
C THR A 81 -18.27 4.00 6.48
N GLN A 82 -18.65 5.16 5.92
CA GLN A 82 -19.79 5.93 6.41
C GLN A 82 -21.13 5.18 6.30
N MET A 83 -21.32 4.40 5.23
CA MET A 83 -22.53 3.59 5.05
C MET A 83 -22.60 2.45 6.08
N VAL A 84 -21.48 1.75 6.32
CA VAL A 84 -21.39 0.67 7.32
C VAL A 84 -21.69 1.21 8.73
N GLN A 85 -21.09 2.35 9.10
CA GLN A 85 -21.33 2.97 10.41
C GLN A 85 -22.80 3.37 10.61
N LYS A 86 -23.47 3.89 9.57
CA LYS A 86 -24.89 4.28 9.64
C LYS A 86 -25.86 3.09 9.68
N GLY A 87 -25.49 1.95 9.10
CA GLY A 87 -26.32 0.73 9.10
C GLY A 87 -26.19 -0.13 10.37
N THR A 88 -25.32 0.25 11.31
CA THR A 88 -25.14 -0.46 12.60
C THR A 88 -26.05 0.12 13.71
N HIS A 89 -27.00 0.98 13.34
CA HIS A 89 -28.10 1.49 14.16
C HIS A 89 -29.44 1.17 13.51
#